data_AF-A0A519RRC5-F1
#
_entry.id   AF-A0A519RRC5-F1
#
_cell.length_a   1.000
_cell.length_b   1.000
_cell.length_c   1.000
_cell.angle_alpha   90.00
_cell.angle_beta   90.00
_cell.angle_gamma   90.00
#
_symmetry.space_group_name_H-M   'P 1'
#
loop_
_entity.id
_entity.type
_entity.pdbx_description
1 polymer ?
#
loop_
_entity_poly.entity_id
_entity_poly.type
_entity_poly.pdbx_seq_one_letter_code
_entity_poly.pdbx_strand_id
1 'polypeptide(L)' 'PGIYIEEEGMGIRIENNIWITEDGNIDLFEGIPITVEEIEVVMKK' A
#
# COMPACT_ATOMS: atom_id res chain seq x y z
N PRO A 1 -1.94 2.99 -6.50
CA PRO A 1 -1.16 3.20 -7.74
C PRO A 1 -0.24 2.01 -8.01
N GLY A 2 0.19 1.80 -9.26
CA GLY A 2 1.11 0.70 -9.60
C GLY A 2 2.09 1.05 -10.70
N ILE A 3 3.23 0.35 -10.68
CA ILE A 3 4.31 0.43 -11.68
C ILE A 3 4.61 -0.99 -12.12
N TYR A 4 4.78 -1.18 -13.43
CA TYR A 4 5.05 -2.47 -14.06
C TYR A 4 6.18 -2.27 -15.07
N ILE A 5 7.23 -3.10 -14.96
CA ILE A 5 8.44 -3.07 -15.77
C ILE A 5 8.63 -4.47 -16.34
N GLU A 6 8.23 -4.66 -17.60
CA GLU A 6 8.18 -5.98 -18.25
C GLU A 6 9.57 -6.57 -18.45
N GLU A 7 10.53 -5.73 -18.84
CA GLU A 7 11.92 -6.10 -19.09
C GLU A 7 12.65 -6.62 -17.84
N GLU A 8 12.23 -6.19 -16.65
CA GLU A 8 12.75 -6.66 -15.36
C GLU A 8 11.90 -7.79 -14.76
N GLY A 9 10.75 -8.12 -15.38
CA GLY A 9 9.78 -9.05 -14.82
C GLY A 9 9.20 -8.57 -13.48
N MET A 10 9.14 -7.26 -13.25
CA MET A 10 8.77 -6.66 -11.97
C MET A 10 7.45 -5.89 -12.06
N GLY A 11 6.59 -6.06 -11.06
CA GLY A 11 5.35 -5.31 -10.95
C GLY A 11 4.97 -5.10 -9.48
N ILE A 12 4.68 -3.85 -9.11
CA ILE A 12 4.32 -3.46 -7.75
C ILE A 12 3.07 -2.59 -7.80
N ARG A 13 2.09 -2.88 -6.93
CA ARG A 13 0.89 -2.06 -6.74
C ARG A 13 0.61 -1.91 -5.25
N ILE A 14 0.39 -0.67 -4.81
CA ILE A 14 -0.10 -0.32 -3.48
C ILE A 14 -1.50 0.27 -3.65
N GLU A 15 -2.48 -0.23 -2.90
CA GLU A 15 -3.89 0.08 -3.08
C GLU A 15 -4.64 0.05 -1.74
N ASN A 16 -5.36 1.15 -1.44
CA ASN A 16 -6.14 1.31 -0.23
C ASN A 16 -7.58 1.65 -0.58
N ASN A 17 -8.53 1.16 0.21
CA ASN A 17 -9.93 1.55 0.10
C ASN A 17 -10.17 2.80 0.93
N ILE A 18 -10.70 3.84 0.26
CA ILE A 18 -10.99 5.13 0.89
C ILE A 18 -12.50 5.33 0.98
N TRP A 19 -12.99 5.64 2.18
CA TRP A 19 -14.36 6.07 2.42
C TRP A 19 -14.44 7.60 2.45
N ILE A 20 -15.20 8.18 1.52
CA ILE A 20 -15.44 9.63 1.47
C ILE A 20 -16.51 10.03 2.49
N THR A 21 -16.22 11.05 3.29
CA THR A 21 -17.11 11.64 4.29
C THR A 21 -17.39 13.11 3.97
N GLU A 22 -18.23 13.76 4.77
CA GLU A 22 -18.61 15.17 4.56
C GLU A 22 -17.40 16.12 4.57
N ASP A 23 -16.45 15.89 5.49
CA ASP A 23 -15.30 16.77 5.73
C ASP A 23 -13.96 16.21 5.21
N GLY A 24 -13.97 15.05 4.55
CA GLY A 24 -12.72 14.44 4.07
C GLY A 24 -12.85 12.97 3.68
N ASN A 25 -11.85 12.18 4.06
CA ASN A 25 -11.84 10.76 3.80
C ASN A 25 -11.28 9.95 4.98
N ILE A 26 -11.68 8.68 5.05
CA ILE A 26 -11.20 7.69 6.00
C ILE A 26 -10.53 6.58 5.18
N ASP A 27 -9.28 6.28 5.50
CA ASP A 27 -8.60 5.11 4.93
C ASP A 27 -9.05 3.85 5.69
N LEU A 28 -9.76 2.97 5.00
CA LEU A 28 -10.26 1.74 5.60
C LEU A 28 -9.15 0.71 5.86
N PHE A 29 -7.98 0.91 5.27
CA PHE A 29 -6.80 0.06 5.40
C PHE A 29 -5.74 0.70 6.30
N GLU A 30 -6.09 1.74 7.05
CA GLU A 30 -5.21 2.36 8.03
C GLU A 30 -4.64 1.31 9.00
N GLY A 31 -3.31 1.32 9.17
CA GLY A 31 -2.59 0.36 10.01
C GLY A 31 -2.03 -0.87 9.29
N ILE A 32 -2.34 -1.09 8.01
CA ILE A 32 -1.62 -2.08 7.18
C ILE A 32 -0.25 -1.50 6.78
N PRO A 33 0.87 -2.22 7.02
CA PRO A 33 2.21 -1.79 6.58
C PRO A 33 2.28 -1.54 5.07
N ILE A 34 2.76 -0.36 4.66
CA ILE A 34 2.95 -0.03 3.24
C ILE A 34 4.36 0.51 2.93
N THR A 35 5.10 0.93 3.95
CA THR A 35 6.51 1.32 3.80
C THR A 35 7.42 0.10 3.87
N VAL A 36 8.59 0.21 3.24
CA VAL A 36 9.59 -0.88 3.22
C VAL A 36 9.99 -1.26 4.65
N GLU A 37 10.25 -0.27 5.50
CA GLU A 37 10.68 -0.45 6.87
C GLU A 37 9.64 -1.19 7.72
N GLU A 38 8.36 -0.82 7.62
CA GLU A 38 7.28 -1.47 8.36
C GLU A 38 7.09 -2.92 7.90
N ILE A 39 7.11 -3.15 6.58
CA ILE A 39 6.94 -4.48 5.99
C ILE A 39 8.10 -5.39 6.41
N GLU A 40 9.34 -4.93 6.31
CA GLU A 40 10.50 -5.70 6.73
C GLU A 40 10.47 -6.04 8.22
N VAL A 41 10.02 -5.12 9.08
CA VAL A 41 9.87 -5.39 10.52
C VAL A 41 8.85 -6.49 10.79
N VAL A 42 7.68 -6.47 10.14
CA VAL A 42 6.65 -7.51 10.36
C VAL A 42 7.02 -8.86 9.74
N MET A 43 7.88 -8.87 8.70
CA MET A 43 8.37 -10.08 8.04
C MET A 43 9.51 -10.80 8.77
N LYS A 44 10.25 -10.13 9.67
CA LYS A 44 11.44 -10.64 10.39
C LYS A 44 11.15 -11.75 11.44
N LYS A 45 10.25 -12.69 11.14
CA LYS A 45 10.00 -13.88 11.97
C LYS A 45 11.01 -14.99 11.73
#